data_AF-A0A2G5HLT0-F1
#
_entry.id   AF-A0A2G5HLT0-F1
#
_cell.length_a   1.000
_cell.length_b   1.000
_cell.length_c   1.000
_cell.angle_alpha   90.00
_cell.angle_beta   90.00
_cell.angle_gamma   90.00
#
_symmetry.space_group_name_H-M   'P 1'
#
loop_
_entity.id
_entity.type
_entity.pdbx_description
1 polymer ?
#
loop_
_entity_poly.entity_id
_entity_poly.type
_entity_poly.pdbx_seq_one_letter_code
_entity_poly.pdbx_strand_id
1 'polypeptide(L)'
;MVAQSAEFKKAAEESKKLKSKPTNDQLLKLYSLYKIGTGEDFSKATAPGMFDMTGKAKYNAWKAEVEAGTQPEEAQKKYVEFVEELKSKLGFNA
;
A
#
# COMPACT_ATOMS: atom_id res chain seq x y z
N MET A 1 6.48 -10.20 9.78
CA MET A 1 6.82 -10.19 8.34
C MET A 1 6.44 -11.53 7.75
N VAL A 2 5.69 -11.53 6.65
CA VAL A 2 5.31 -12.75 5.91
C VAL A 2 6.16 -12.91 4.65
N ALA A 3 6.11 -14.10 4.04
CA ALA A 3 6.69 -14.32 2.73
C ALA A 3 6.02 -13.41 1.68
N GLN A 4 6.82 -12.73 0.88
CA GLN A 4 6.37 -11.83 -0.17
C GLN A 4 6.54 -12.51 -1.53
N SER A 5 5.49 -12.49 -2.36
CA SER A 5 5.54 -13.03 -3.71
C SER A 5 6.52 -12.23 -4.60
N ALA A 6 7.01 -12.87 -5.66
CA ALA A 6 7.92 -12.20 -6.61
C ALA A 6 7.21 -11.05 -7.33
N GLU A 7 5.93 -11.23 -7.65
CA GLU A 7 5.06 -10.25 -8.30
C GLU A 7 4.85 -9.05 -7.38
N PHE A 8 4.61 -9.25 -6.09
CA PHE A 8 4.45 -8.16 -5.13
C PHE A 8 5.72 -7.33 -4.99
N LYS A 9 6.89 -7.98 -4.85
CA LYS A 9 8.18 -7.28 -4.80
C LYS A 9 8.43 -6.50 -6.08
N LYS A 10 8.15 -7.10 -7.24
CA LYS A 10 8.28 -6.44 -8.55
C LYS A 10 7.35 -5.24 -8.65
N ALA A 11 6.07 -5.39 -8.31
CA ALA A 11 5.10 -4.30 -8.31
C ALA A 11 5.52 -3.15 -7.36
N ALA A 12 6.12 -3.47 -6.20
CA ALA A 12 6.61 -2.47 -5.27
C ALA A 12 7.74 -1.61 -5.88
N GLU A 13 8.66 -2.23 -6.62
CA GLU A 13 9.70 -1.50 -7.35
C GLU A 13 9.12 -0.72 -8.54
N GLU A 14 8.17 -1.32 -9.27
CA GLU A 14 7.57 -0.70 -10.44
C GLU A 14 6.65 0.49 -10.08
N SER A 15 6.02 0.47 -8.89
CA SER A 15 5.22 1.60 -8.39
C SER A 15 6.03 2.91 -8.28
N LYS A 16 7.36 2.80 -8.11
CA LYS A 16 8.28 3.95 -8.05
C LYS A 16 8.65 4.50 -9.43
N LYS A 17 8.35 3.77 -10.51
CA LYS A 17 8.68 4.12 -11.90
C LYS A 17 7.49 4.68 -12.68
N LEU A 18 6.39 5.02 -12.00
CA LEU A 18 5.24 5.68 -12.61
C LEU A 18 5.63 7.06 -13.15
N LYS A 19 5.16 7.41 -14.35
CA LYS A 19 5.50 8.69 -15.01
C LYS A 19 4.83 9.89 -14.32
N SER A 20 3.64 9.68 -13.77
CA SER A 20 2.88 10.70 -13.04
C SER A 20 2.72 10.31 -11.58
N LYS A 21 2.70 11.31 -10.70
CA LYS A 21 2.49 11.11 -9.27
C LYS A 21 1.06 10.59 -9.00
N PRO A 22 0.88 9.48 -8.26
CA PRO A 22 -0.44 9.05 -7.84
C PRO A 22 -1.12 10.07 -6.92
N THR A 23 -2.46 10.07 -6.91
CA THR A 23 -3.23 10.89 -5.97
C THR A 23 -2.99 10.44 -4.54
N ASN A 24 -3.32 11.30 -3.57
CA ASN A 24 -3.16 10.95 -2.15
C ASN A 24 -3.90 9.66 -1.79
N ASP A 25 -5.13 9.46 -2.30
CA ASP A 25 -5.90 8.24 -2.04
C ASP A 25 -5.23 6.99 -2.65
N GLN A 26 -4.65 7.11 -3.85
CA GLN A 26 -3.87 6.03 -4.46
C GLN A 26 -2.61 5.71 -3.63
N LEU A 27 -1.92 6.73 -3.13
CA LEU A 27 -0.76 6.54 -2.24
C LEU A 27 -1.15 5.89 -0.91
N LEU A 28 -2.29 6.27 -0.33
CA LEU A 28 -2.80 5.68 0.91
C LEU A 28 -3.21 4.22 0.72
N LYS A 29 -3.82 3.87 -0.41
CA LYS A 29 -4.15 2.49 -0.76
C LYS A 29 -2.91 1.64 -1.01
N LEU A 30 -1.91 2.15 -1.74
CA LEU A 30 -0.62 1.47 -1.89
C LEU A 30 0.03 1.24 -0.52
N TYR A 31 -0.01 2.25 0.36
CA TYR A 31 0.55 2.16 1.70
C TYR A 31 -0.13 1.06 2.52
N SER A 32 -1.46 1.09 2.67
CA SER A 32 -2.19 0.12 3.51
C SER A 32 -1.98 -1.33 3.04
N LEU A 33 -2.11 -1.57 1.73
CA LEU A 33 -1.89 -2.88 1.13
C LEU A 33 -0.44 -3.34 1.29
N TYR A 34 0.54 -2.43 1.16
CA TYR A 34 1.95 -2.79 1.36
C TYR A 34 2.21 -3.21 2.81
N LYS A 35 1.74 -2.45 3.81
CA LYS A 35 1.94 -2.77 5.24
C LYS A 35 1.38 -4.15 5.61
N ILE A 36 0.18 -4.46 5.10
CA ILE A 36 -0.45 -5.77 5.34
C ILE A 36 0.27 -6.86 4.55
N GLY A 37 0.60 -6.60 3.27
CA GLY A 37 1.27 -7.56 2.38
C GLY A 37 2.68 -7.94 2.86
N THR A 38 3.39 -7.05 3.53
CA THR A 38 4.67 -7.37 4.19
C THR A 38 4.49 -8.08 5.53
N GLY A 39 3.26 -8.15 6.07
CA GLY A 39 2.96 -8.77 7.35
C GLY A 39 3.44 -7.93 8.53
N GLU A 40 3.31 -6.61 8.43
CA GLU A 40 3.49 -5.72 9.57
C GLU A 40 2.29 -5.79 10.50
N ASP A 41 2.58 -5.78 11.80
CA ASP A 41 1.59 -5.91 12.86
C ASP A 41 1.01 -4.55 13.21
N PHE A 42 -0.25 -4.34 12.89
CA PHE A 42 -0.96 -3.09 13.17
C PHE A 42 -1.06 -2.80 14.68
N SER A 43 -1.09 -3.81 15.55
CA SER A 43 -1.18 -3.60 17.00
C SER A 43 0.04 -2.88 17.58
N LYS A 44 1.16 -2.90 16.84
CA LYS A 44 2.41 -2.21 17.19
C LYS A 44 2.50 -0.81 16.57
N ALA A 45 1.53 -0.42 15.75
CA ALA A 45 1.51 0.90 15.13
C ALA A 45 1.19 1.97 16.18
N THR A 46 2.04 2.99 16.30
CA THR A 46 1.77 4.13 17.15
C THR A 46 0.75 5.06 16.49
N ALA A 47 -0.29 5.42 17.24
CA ALA A 47 -1.24 6.42 16.78
C ALA A 47 -0.52 7.77 16.57
N PRO A 48 -0.67 8.40 15.40
CA PRO A 48 -0.03 9.67 15.09
C PRO A 48 -0.61 10.82 15.94
N GLY A 49 0.23 11.81 16.24
CA GLY A 49 -0.16 12.97 17.04
C GLY A 49 -1.21 13.86 16.34
N MET A 50 -1.91 14.70 17.12
CA MET A 50 -3.03 15.52 16.62
C MET A 50 -2.68 16.44 15.45
N PHE A 51 -1.42 16.87 15.34
CA PHE A 51 -0.94 17.76 14.27
C PHE A 51 -0.33 17.01 13.07
N ASP A 52 -0.16 15.69 13.14
CA ASP A 52 0.36 14.88 12.03
C ASP A 52 -0.78 14.36 11.14
N MET A 53 -1.28 15.24 10.27
CA MET A 53 -2.38 14.90 9.36
C MET A 53 -2.01 13.78 8.37
N THR A 54 -0.74 13.73 7.94
CA THR A 54 -0.27 12.73 6.96
C THR A 54 -0.14 11.36 7.61
N GLY A 55 0.48 11.29 8.78
CA GLY A 55 0.55 10.06 9.57
C GLY A 55 -0.85 9.57 9.92
N LYS A 56 -1.77 10.47 10.29
CA LYS A 56 -3.17 10.12 10.59
C LYS A 56 -3.88 9.50 9.38
N ALA A 57 -3.70 10.06 8.20
CA ALA A 57 -4.27 9.49 6.98
C ALA A 57 -3.72 8.09 6.69
N LYS A 58 -2.39 7.89 6.80
CA LYS A 58 -1.74 6.58 6.63
C LYS A 58 -2.20 5.56 7.65
N TYR A 59 -2.26 5.95 8.92
CA TYR A 59 -2.72 5.10 10.02
C TYR A 59 -4.17 4.67 9.79
N ASN A 60 -5.05 5.61 9.44
CA ASN A 60 -6.46 5.31 9.16
C ASN A 60 -6.63 4.41 7.93
N ALA A 61 -5.88 4.63 6.86
CA ALA A 61 -5.94 3.78 5.67
C ALA A 61 -5.48 2.34 5.98
N TRP A 62 -4.41 2.18 6.76
CA TRP A 62 -3.95 0.86 7.19
C TRP A 62 -4.97 0.20 8.14
N LYS A 63 -5.49 0.96 9.11
CA LYS A 63 -6.52 0.50 10.04
C LYS A 63 -7.76 -0.03 9.32
N ALA A 64 -8.26 0.71 8.33
CA ALA A 64 -9.45 0.34 7.58
C ALA A 64 -9.29 -1.02 6.87
N GLU A 65 -8.14 -1.28 6.25
CA GLU A 65 -7.87 -2.57 5.61
C GLU A 65 -7.72 -3.73 6.62
N VAL A 66 -7.15 -3.45 7.80
CA VAL A 66 -7.07 -4.43 8.89
C VAL A 66 -8.46 -4.76 9.43
N GLU A 67 -9.31 -3.76 9.66
CA GLU A 67 -10.70 -3.93 10.11
C GLU A 67 -11.58 -4.60 9.05
N ALA A 68 -11.27 -4.42 7.77
CA ALA A 68 -11.89 -5.16 6.66
C ALA A 68 -11.46 -6.64 6.61
N GLY A 69 -10.48 -7.05 7.42
CA GLY A 69 -10.00 -8.43 7.47
C GLY A 69 -9.06 -8.82 6.34
N THR A 70 -8.51 -7.85 5.59
CA THR A 70 -7.58 -8.11 4.48
C THR A 70 -6.36 -8.89 4.99
N GLN A 71 -6.14 -10.08 4.43
CA GLN A 71 -5.01 -10.94 4.79
C GLN A 71 -3.75 -10.59 3.98
N PRO A 72 -2.53 -10.93 4.44
CA PRO A 72 -1.29 -10.59 3.74
C PRO A 72 -1.24 -11.05 2.27
N GLU A 73 -1.68 -12.28 1.97
CA GLU A 73 -1.69 -12.80 0.60
C GLU A 73 -2.67 -12.04 -0.30
N GLU A 74 -3.84 -11.67 0.23
CA GLU A 74 -4.84 -10.88 -0.47
C GLU A 74 -4.35 -9.45 -0.70
N ALA A 75 -3.70 -8.85 0.30
CA ALA A 75 -3.09 -7.53 0.19
C ALA A 75 -2.02 -7.49 -0.90
N GLN A 76 -1.18 -8.53 -0.99
CA GLN A 76 -0.18 -8.65 -2.04
C GLN A 76 -0.83 -8.71 -3.44
N LYS A 77 -1.89 -9.51 -3.61
CA LYS A 77 -2.64 -9.59 -4.89
C LYS A 77 -3.27 -8.25 -5.27
N LYS A 78 -4.02 -7.63 -4.35
CA LYS A 78 -4.64 -6.31 -4.54
C LYS A 78 -3.62 -5.24 -4.86
N TYR A 79 -2.43 -5.30 -4.23
CA TYR A 79 -1.35 -4.34 -4.49
C TYR A 79 -0.83 -4.47 -5.92
N VAL A 80 -0.57 -5.70 -6.39
CA VAL A 80 -0.12 -5.96 -7.76
C VAL A 80 -1.15 -5.46 -8.77
N GLU A 81 -2.41 -5.84 -8.61
CA GLU A 81 -3.51 -5.39 -9.49
C GLU A 81 -3.61 -3.85 -9.53
N PHE A 82 -3.50 -3.22 -8.37
CA PHE A 82 -3.59 -1.77 -8.28
C PHE A 82 -2.39 -1.07 -8.92
N VAL A 83 -1.18 -1.60 -8.78
CA VAL A 83 0.00 -1.06 -9.47
C VAL A 83 -0.16 -1.15 -10.99
N GLU A 84 -0.68 -2.27 -11.53
CA GLU A 84 -0.95 -2.38 -12.97
C GLU A 84 -2.00 -1.36 -13.44
N GLU A 85 -3.05 -1.13 -12.66
CA GLU A 85 -4.04 -0.08 -12.93
C GLU A 85 -3.38 1.31 -12.98
N LEU A 86 -2.49 1.60 -12.01
CA LEU A 86 -1.76 2.86 -11.97
C LEU A 86 -0.82 3.03 -13.16
N LYS A 87 -0.13 1.97 -13.60
CA LYS A 87 0.70 2.02 -14.81
C LYS A 87 -0.12 2.39 -16.04
N SER A 88 -1.31 1.80 -16.18
CA SER A 88 -2.22 2.11 -17.30
C SER A 88 -2.71 3.55 -17.27
N LYS A 89 -2.99 4.11 -16.08
CA LYS A 89 -3.57 5.46 -15.93
C LYS A 89 -2.53 6.58 -15.92
N LEU A 90 -1.38 6.33 -15.30
CA LEU A 90 -0.36 7.34 -15.00
C LEU A 90 0.87 7.24 -15.91
N GLY A 91 0.97 6.15 -16.68
CA GLY A 91 2.12 5.82 -17.49
C GLY A 91 3.26 5.18 -16.68
N PHE A 92 4.10 4.41 -17.36
CA PHE A 92 5.18 3.64 -16.74
C PHE A 92 6.49 3.79 -17.52
N ASN A 93 7.60 3.91 -16.80
CA ASN A 93 8.95 3.84 -17.34
C ASN A 93 9.49 2.42 -17.11
N ALA A 94 9.47 1.59 -18.15
CA ALA A 94 9.97 0.21 -18.10
C ALA A 94 11.48 0.17 -17.82
#